data_AF-A0A8J0SPL1-F1
#
_entry.id   AF-A0A8J0SPL1-F1
#
_cell.length_a   1.000
_cell.length_b   1.000
_cell.length_c   1.000
_cell.angle_alpha   90.00
_cell.angle_beta   90.00
_cell.angle_gamma   90.00
#
_symmetry.space_group_name_H-M   'P 1'
#
loop_
_entity.id
_entity.type
_entity.pdbx_description
1 polymer ?
#
loop_
_entity_poly.entity_id
_entity_poly.type
_entity_poly.pdbx_seq_one_letter_code
_entity_poly.pdbx_strand_id
1 'polypeptide(L)'
;MKSVISSSSLVDSNNHISELYFKLMKLEQETQLLRDINRALREENIFLKDSLKKSGDKPASSDKSERVLDQGCSATCIPCPFASQEQGRLSGMRPSYDADFAKALKVFYQSMSTIRAHFLRLKHYKPPEEENINMLRLFTEKQSQMFKDFWQQLESCICKLKNDVAVIVKKKRETLACIKK
;
A
#
# COMPACT_ATOMS: atom_id res chain seq x y z
N MET A 1 21.90 64.26 35.72
CA MET A 1 20.69 64.04 34.91
C MET A 1 21.04 63.15 33.73
N LYS A 2 20.16 62.18 33.47
CA LYS A 2 19.98 61.37 32.25
C LYS A 2 21.11 60.41 31.85
N SER A 3 20.95 59.21 32.38
CA SER A 3 21.48 57.95 31.87
C SER A 3 21.11 57.77 30.39
N VAL A 4 22.12 57.64 29.52
CA VAL A 4 21.99 57.22 28.13
C VAL A 4 22.16 55.71 28.12
N ILE A 5 21.07 54.97 28.36
CA ILE A 5 21.05 53.52 28.23
C ILE A 5 20.25 53.14 26.98
N SER A 6 20.93 52.41 26.09
CA SER A 6 20.38 51.40 25.18
C SER A 6 19.33 51.82 24.15
N SER A 7 19.69 52.69 23.21
CA SER A 7 18.95 52.79 21.94
C SER A 7 19.28 51.63 20.98
N SER A 8 20.48 51.04 21.00
CA SER A 8 20.83 49.98 20.02
C SER A 8 20.19 48.62 20.32
N SER A 9 20.15 48.17 21.59
CA SER A 9 19.57 46.85 21.94
C SER A 9 18.04 46.80 21.77
N LEU A 10 17.37 47.95 21.84
CA LEU A 10 15.92 48.08 21.61
C LEU A 10 15.58 47.88 20.11
N VAL A 11 16.44 48.37 19.21
CA VAL A 11 16.26 48.27 17.76
C VAL A 11 16.50 46.83 17.28
N ASP A 12 17.51 46.15 17.82
CA ASP A 12 17.75 44.73 17.53
C ASP A 12 16.60 43.84 18.02
N SER A 13 16.04 44.16 19.18
CA SER A 13 14.86 43.47 19.71
C SER A 13 13.63 43.66 18.83
N ASN A 14 13.39 44.89 18.34
CA ASN A 14 12.28 45.18 17.42
C ASN A 14 12.42 44.51 16.05
N ASN A 15 13.65 44.39 15.53
CA ASN A 15 13.92 43.65 14.30
C ASN A 15 13.61 42.16 14.48
N HIS A 16 14.04 41.57 15.60
CA HIS A 16 13.75 40.16 15.90
C HIS A 16 12.24 39.90 16.08
N ILE A 17 11.52 40.81 16.75
CA ILE A 17 10.07 40.74 16.91
C ILE A 17 9.37 40.81 15.53
N SER A 18 9.83 41.70 14.64
CA SER A 18 9.27 41.82 13.29
C SER A 18 9.51 40.55 12.45
N GLU A 19 10.68 39.94 12.58
CA GLU A 19 11.02 38.67 11.94
C GLU A 19 10.13 37.53 12.45
N LEU A 20 9.91 37.45 13.78
CA LEU A 20 9.01 36.47 14.38
C LEU A 20 7.57 36.66 13.91
N TYR A 21 7.10 37.90 13.83
CA TYR A 21 5.75 38.22 13.34
C TYR A 21 5.56 37.79 11.88
N PHE A 22 6.56 38.04 11.04
CA PHE A 22 6.56 37.61 9.65
C PHE A 22 6.55 36.08 9.51
N LYS A 23 7.34 35.37 10.33
CA LYS A 23 7.34 33.89 10.38
C LYS A 23 5.99 33.34 10.84
N LEU A 24 5.37 33.95 11.85
CA LEU A 24 4.04 33.58 12.34
C LEU A 24 2.99 33.71 11.24
N MET A 25 2.97 34.85 10.54
CA MET A 25 2.06 35.10 9.42
C MET A 25 2.20 34.05 8.30
N LYS A 26 3.43 33.68 7.93
CA LYS A 26 3.67 32.62 6.95
C LYS A 26 3.15 31.27 7.42
N LEU A 27 3.38 30.92 8.69
CA LEU A 27 2.95 29.66 9.28
C LEU A 27 1.41 29.55 9.36
N GLU A 28 0.73 30.65 9.65
CA GLU A 28 -0.74 30.72 9.61
C GLU A 28 -1.28 30.50 8.19
N GLN A 29 -0.65 31.13 7.19
CA GLN A 29 -1.01 30.95 5.79
C GLN A 29 -0.81 29.49 5.33
N GLU A 30 0.33 28.88 5.66
CA GLU A 30 0.63 27.49 5.31
C GLU A 30 -0.33 26.53 6.03
N THR A 31 -0.64 26.79 7.29
CA THR A 31 -1.62 26.01 8.06
C THR A 31 -3.00 26.08 7.42
N GLN A 32 -3.41 27.25 6.92
CA GLN A 32 -4.68 27.40 6.22
C GLN A 32 -4.69 26.63 4.90
N LEU A 33 -3.62 26.74 4.10
CA LEU A 33 -3.48 25.97 2.86
C LEU A 33 -3.55 24.47 3.12
N LEU A 34 -2.89 23.97 4.17
CA LEU A 34 -2.94 22.56 4.55
C LEU A 34 -4.35 22.12 4.97
N ARG A 35 -5.13 22.98 5.63
CA ARG A 35 -6.54 22.69 5.95
C ARG A 35 -7.37 22.57 4.67
N ASP A 36 -7.14 23.44 3.69
CA ASP A 36 -7.88 23.44 2.43
C ASP A 36 -7.54 22.22 1.57
N ILE A 37 -6.25 21.86 1.48
CA ILE A 37 -5.81 20.63 0.81
C ILE A 37 -6.42 19.39 1.50
N ASN A 38 -6.36 19.32 2.83
CA ASN A 38 -6.95 18.20 3.56
C ASN A 38 -8.47 18.09 3.38
N ARG A 39 -9.18 19.23 3.23
CA ARG A 39 -10.61 19.26 2.91
C ARG A 39 -10.86 18.65 1.52
N ALA A 40 -10.15 19.13 0.50
CA ALA A 40 -10.26 18.60 -0.86
C ALA A 40 -9.96 17.10 -0.93
N LEU A 41 -8.91 16.64 -0.25
CA LEU A 41 -8.58 15.22 -0.16
C LEU A 41 -9.66 14.39 0.54
N ARG A 42 -10.33 14.93 1.56
CA ARG A 42 -11.46 14.24 2.21
C ARG A 42 -12.65 14.12 1.25
N GLU A 43 -12.94 15.15 0.48
CA GLU A 43 -14.00 15.14 -0.54
C GLU A 43 -13.70 14.10 -1.63
N GLU A 44 -12.47 14.07 -2.15
CA GLU A 44 -12.04 13.06 -3.12
C GLU A 44 -12.10 11.64 -2.52
N ASN A 45 -11.64 11.45 -1.28
CA ASN A 45 -11.74 10.16 -0.61
C ASN A 45 -13.18 9.68 -0.44
N ILE A 46 -14.12 10.58 -0.16
CA ILE A 46 -15.55 10.26 -0.10
C ILE A 46 -16.03 9.83 -1.50
N PHE A 47 -15.72 10.61 -2.54
CA PHE A 47 -16.10 10.32 -3.91
C PHE A 47 -15.54 8.97 -4.40
N LEU A 48 -14.28 8.68 -4.12
CA LEU A 48 -13.63 7.41 -4.47
C LEU A 48 -14.25 6.25 -3.68
N LYS A 49 -14.52 6.42 -2.39
CA LYS A 49 -15.19 5.40 -1.57
C LYS A 49 -16.58 5.07 -2.11
N ASP A 50 -17.33 6.08 -2.54
CA ASP A 50 -18.66 5.88 -3.13
C ASP A 50 -18.58 5.25 -4.52
N SER A 51 -17.58 5.60 -5.32
CA SER A 51 -17.31 4.96 -6.61
C SER A 51 -16.93 3.48 -6.44
N LEU A 52 -16.13 3.15 -5.43
CA LEU A 52 -15.76 1.79 -5.10
C LEU A 52 -16.97 0.97 -4.63
N LYS A 53 -17.84 1.53 -3.79
CA LYS A 53 -19.12 0.89 -3.41
C LYS A 53 -19.98 0.59 -4.62
N LYS A 54 -20.17 1.56 -5.52
CA LYS A 54 -20.92 1.38 -6.78
C LYS A 54 -20.30 0.31 -7.69
N SER A 55 -18.98 0.17 -7.70
CA SER A 55 -18.29 -0.90 -8.46
C SER A 55 -18.27 -2.26 -7.73
N GLY A 56 -18.60 -2.28 -6.44
CA GLY A 56 -18.62 -3.45 -5.57
C GLY A 56 -19.98 -4.15 -5.49
N ASP A 57 -21.04 -3.57 -6.05
CA ASP A 57 -22.39 -4.14 -6.09
C ASP A 57 -22.51 -5.27 -7.13
N LYS A 58 -21.87 -6.41 -6.83
CA LYS A 58 -22.48 -7.73 -7.02
C LYS A 58 -23.06 -8.14 -5.67
N PRO A 59 -24.32 -8.61 -5.59
CA PRO A 59 -25.06 -8.64 -4.34
C PRO A 59 -24.54 -9.74 -3.42
N ALA A 60 -24.14 -9.35 -2.22
CA ALA A 60 -24.32 -10.16 -1.02
C ALA A 60 -24.95 -9.24 0.04
N SER A 61 -26.14 -9.64 0.46
CA SER A 61 -27.15 -8.92 1.23
C SER A 61 -26.72 -8.43 2.61
N SER A 62 -27.47 -7.45 3.13
CA SER A 62 -27.20 -6.72 4.37
C SER A 62 -27.69 -7.41 5.66
N ASP A 63 -27.11 -6.90 6.75
CA ASP A 63 -27.66 -6.67 8.11
C ASP A 63 -27.89 -7.81 9.14
N LYS A 64 -27.11 -7.66 10.23
CA LYS A 64 -27.48 -7.62 11.68
C LYS A 64 -27.81 -8.90 12.49
N SER A 65 -27.09 -8.97 13.63
CA SER A 65 -27.53 -9.35 14.99
C SER A 65 -27.62 -10.83 15.43
N GLU A 66 -26.64 -11.21 16.27
CA GLU A 66 -26.75 -11.94 17.56
C GLU A 66 -27.91 -12.95 17.79
N ARG A 67 -27.62 -14.26 17.80
CA ARG A 67 -27.76 -15.19 18.95
C ARG A 67 -27.38 -16.64 18.62
N VAL A 68 -26.90 -17.32 19.66
CA VAL A 68 -26.45 -18.72 19.78
C VAL A 68 -27.63 -19.70 19.67
N LEU A 69 -27.48 -20.79 18.91
CA LEU A 69 -27.70 -22.22 19.28
C LEU A 69 -27.87 -23.13 18.04
N ASP A 70 -27.06 -24.20 18.05
CA ASP A 70 -27.31 -25.60 17.65
C ASP A 70 -27.92 -26.03 16.30
N GLN A 71 -27.21 -27.04 15.75
CA GLN A 71 -27.72 -28.27 15.15
C GLN A 71 -28.52 -28.22 13.82
N GLY A 72 -27.97 -28.90 12.81
CA GLY A 72 -28.78 -29.67 11.85
C GLY A 72 -28.52 -29.38 10.37
N CYS A 73 -27.91 -30.35 9.69
CA CYS A 73 -27.86 -30.46 8.24
C CYS A 73 -29.26 -30.37 7.60
N SER A 74 -29.39 -29.65 6.48
CA SER A 74 -30.24 -30.12 5.38
C SER A 74 -29.82 -29.46 4.07
N ALA A 75 -29.67 -30.30 3.06
CA ALA A 75 -29.27 -29.99 1.71
C ALA A 75 -30.38 -29.27 0.95
N THR A 76 -30.02 -28.29 0.11
CA THR A 76 -30.55 -28.11 -1.26
C THR A 76 -29.81 -26.96 -1.95
N CYS A 77 -28.75 -27.28 -2.68
CA CYS A 77 -28.17 -26.35 -3.66
C CYS A 77 -29.02 -26.39 -4.94
N ILE A 78 -29.43 -25.21 -5.41
CA ILE A 78 -30.02 -24.98 -6.72
C ILE A 78 -28.99 -25.32 -7.81
N PRO A 79 -29.32 -26.03 -8.91
CA PRO A 79 -28.35 -26.36 -9.95
C PRO A 79 -28.07 -25.16 -10.88
N CYS A 80 -26.80 -24.82 -11.06
CA CYS A 80 -26.35 -23.99 -12.19
C CYS A 80 -26.30 -24.84 -13.48
N PRO A 81 -26.93 -24.41 -14.59
CA PRO A 81 -26.98 -25.20 -15.82
C PRO A 81 -25.74 -24.92 -16.69
N PHE A 82 -24.57 -25.40 -16.28
CA PHE A 82 -23.40 -25.53 -17.16
C PHE A 82 -22.53 -26.70 -16.70
N ALA A 83 -23.04 -27.92 -16.87
CA ALA A 83 -22.23 -29.15 -16.81
C ALA A 83 -22.92 -30.28 -17.59
N SER A 84 -22.77 -30.28 -18.91
CA SER A 84 -22.60 -31.53 -19.67
C SER A 84 -21.09 -31.82 -19.64
N GLN A 85 -20.55 -33.00 -19.38
CA GLN A 85 -21.05 -34.37 -19.45
C GLN A 85 -20.08 -35.26 -18.64
N GLU A 86 -20.60 -36.39 -18.18
CA GLU A 86 -19.88 -37.66 -17.95
C GLU A 86 -18.83 -37.77 -16.83
N GLN A 87 -19.40 -38.12 -15.68
CA GLN A 87 -18.98 -39.15 -14.73
C GLN A 87 -17.98 -40.22 -15.25
N GLY A 88 -16.70 -39.87 -15.35
CA GLY A 88 -15.58 -40.79 -15.22
C GLY A 88 -15.05 -40.79 -13.78
N ARG A 89 -15.52 -41.72 -12.95
CA ARG A 89 -15.02 -41.93 -11.58
C ARG A 89 -13.55 -42.38 -11.56
N LEU A 90 -12.60 -41.45 -11.68
CA LEU A 90 -11.19 -41.63 -11.29
C LEU A 90 -10.48 -40.30 -10.93
N SER A 91 -11.19 -39.18 -10.73
CA SER A 91 -10.55 -37.88 -10.44
C SER A 91 -10.25 -37.68 -8.95
N GLY A 92 -9.55 -38.66 -8.37
CA GLY A 92 -8.82 -38.42 -7.13
C GLY A 92 -7.53 -37.66 -7.48
N MET A 93 -7.42 -36.42 -7.01
CA MET A 93 -6.10 -35.86 -6.65
C MET A 93 -5.16 -35.44 -7.78
N ARG A 94 -5.63 -34.81 -8.87
CA ARG A 94 -4.71 -34.06 -9.74
C ARG A 94 -4.45 -32.68 -9.12
N PRO A 95 -3.21 -32.33 -8.74
CA PRO A 95 -2.88 -30.96 -8.38
C PRO A 95 -3.19 -30.08 -9.60
N SER A 96 -4.09 -29.11 -9.47
CA SER A 96 -4.28 -28.12 -10.53
C SER A 96 -3.08 -27.19 -10.53
N TYR A 97 -2.04 -27.56 -11.27
CA TYR A 97 -0.81 -26.75 -11.41
C TYR A 97 -1.12 -25.33 -11.88
N ASP A 98 -2.17 -25.18 -12.70
CA ASP A 98 -2.64 -23.89 -13.17
C ASP A 98 -3.22 -23.05 -12.03
N ALA A 99 -3.94 -23.67 -11.09
CA ALA A 99 -4.42 -22.98 -9.90
C ALA A 99 -3.26 -22.55 -8.97
N ASP A 100 -2.24 -23.40 -8.80
CA ASP A 100 -1.08 -23.06 -7.99
C ASP A 100 -0.21 -21.97 -8.65
N PHE A 101 -0.07 -22.01 -9.98
CA PHE A 101 0.59 -20.97 -10.74
C PHE A 101 -0.17 -19.64 -10.68
N ALA A 102 -1.50 -19.66 -10.84
CA ALA A 102 -2.35 -18.49 -10.69
C ALA A 102 -2.25 -17.87 -9.28
N LYS A 103 -2.18 -18.70 -8.23
CA LYS A 103 -1.95 -18.23 -6.85
C LYS A 103 -0.58 -17.56 -6.72
N ALA A 104 0.49 -18.18 -7.22
CA ALA A 104 1.84 -17.63 -7.17
C ALA A 104 1.93 -16.28 -7.90
N LEU A 105 1.34 -16.18 -9.10
CA LEU A 105 1.24 -14.93 -9.85
C LEU A 105 0.43 -13.87 -9.11
N LYS A 106 -0.73 -14.23 -8.53
CA LYS A 106 -1.55 -13.28 -7.76
C LYS A 106 -0.75 -12.67 -6.61
N VAL A 107 -0.06 -13.49 -5.83
CA VAL A 107 0.80 -13.03 -4.72
C VAL A 107 1.94 -12.15 -5.23
N PHE A 108 2.56 -12.51 -6.34
CA PHE A 108 3.61 -11.71 -6.97
C PHE A 108 3.09 -10.33 -7.39
N TYR A 109 1.95 -10.26 -8.08
CA TYR A 109 1.38 -8.98 -8.53
C TYR A 109 0.92 -8.09 -7.37
N GLN A 110 0.36 -8.67 -6.31
CA GLN A 110 0.05 -7.94 -5.08
C GLN A 110 1.32 -7.36 -4.46
N SER A 111 2.37 -8.16 -4.34
CA SER A 111 3.66 -7.71 -3.81
C SER A 111 4.28 -6.62 -4.68
N MET A 112 4.24 -6.78 -6.02
CA MET A 112 4.75 -5.78 -6.95
C MET A 112 3.95 -4.48 -6.96
N SER A 113 2.65 -4.53 -6.65
CA SER A 113 1.85 -3.32 -6.46
C SER A 113 2.33 -2.51 -5.26
N THR A 114 2.65 -3.17 -4.14
CA THR A 114 3.22 -2.53 -2.95
C THR A 114 4.63 -1.98 -3.22
N ILE A 115 5.48 -2.78 -3.85
CA ILE A 115 6.84 -2.40 -4.27
C ILE A 115 6.77 -1.16 -5.17
N ARG A 116 5.89 -1.15 -6.18
CA ARG A 116 5.66 0.03 -7.03
C ARG A 116 5.27 1.27 -6.21
N ALA A 117 4.40 1.14 -5.21
CA ALA A 117 4.04 2.27 -4.34
C ALA A 117 5.26 2.79 -3.54
N HIS A 118 6.13 1.90 -3.05
CA HIS A 118 7.38 2.29 -2.38
C HIS A 118 8.35 2.99 -3.34
N PHE A 119 8.48 2.49 -4.57
CA PHE A 119 9.28 3.13 -5.61
C PHE A 119 8.79 4.54 -5.95
N LEU A 120 7.47 4.72 -6.07
CA LEU A 120 6.92 6.05 -6.30
C LEU A 120 7.23 7.00 -5.13
N ARG A 121 7.16 6.52 -3.89
CA ARG A 121 7.54 7.34 -2.72
C ARG A 121 9.00 7.76 -2.76
N LEU A 122 9.90 6.82 -3.10
CA LEU A 122 11.32 7.09 -3.33
C LEU A 122 11.56 8.16 -4.40
N LYS A 123 10.86 8.03 -5.54
CA LYS A 123 10.98 8.96 -6.67
C LYS A 123 10.58 10.40 -6.30
N HIS A 124 9.58 10.57 -5.43
CA HIS A 124 9.10 11.89 -5.02
C HIS A 124 9.78 12.44 -3.76
N TYR A 125 10.76 11.74 -3.19
CA TYR A 125 11.46 12.19 -1.98
C TYR A 125 12.50 13.25 -2.35
N LYS A 126 12.21 14.50 -1.98
CA LYS A 126 12.99 15.69 -2.36
C LYS A 126 14.00 16.10 -1.27
N PRO A 127 15.18 16.60 -1.66
CA PRO A 127 16.16 17.13 -0.72
C PRO A 127 15.59 18.34 0.04
N PRO A 128 16.08 18.60 1.28
CA PRO A 128 15.76 19.81 2.01
C PRO A 128 16.12 21.06 1.21
N GLU A 129 15.33 22.13 1.33
CA GLU A 129 15.56 23.41 0.64
C GLU A 129 16.68 24.23 1.28
N GLU A 130 17.05 23.92 2.53
CA GLU A 130 18.10 24.59 3.29
C GLU A 130 19.48 24.04 2.92
N GLU A 131 20.45 24.93 2.68
CA GLU A 131 21.86 24.60 2.37
C GLU A 131 22.65 24.15 3.63
N ASN A 132 22.03 23.35 4.49
CA ASN A 132 22.70 22.76 5.64
C ASN A 132 23.30 21.40 5.25
N ILE A 133 24.63 21.34 5.19
CA ILE A 133 25.40 20.13 4.81
C ILE A 133 25.01 18.91 5.67
N ASN A 134 24.73 19.10 6.97
CA ASN A 134 24.32 18.00 7.85
C ASN A 134 22.93 17.47 7.49
N MET A 135 21.99 18.35 7.12
CA MET A 135 20.65 17.96 6.66
C MET A 135 20.72 17.21 5.33
N LEU A 136 21.57 17.66 4.42
CA LEU A 136 21.80 16.97 3.14
C LEU A 136 22.42 15.58 3.34
N ARG A 137 23.33 15.43 4.31
CA ARG A 137 23.92 14.14 4.65
C ARG A 137 22.87 13.17 5.19
N LEU A 138 22.06 13.60 6.16
CA LEU A 138 20.94 12.81 6.68
C LEU A 138 19.95 12.42 5.58
N PHE A 139 19.62 13.35 4.68
CA PHE A 139 18.76 13.09 3.55
C PHE A 139 19.32 11.98 2.65
N THR A 140 20.62 12.05 2.33
CA THR A 140 21.31 11.09 1.45
C THR A 140 21.39 9.71 2.12
N GLU A 141 21.73 9.66 3.41
CA GLU A 141 21.72 8.43 4.21
C GLU A 141 20.32 7.81 4.22
N LYS A 142 19.28 8.63 4.42
CA LYS A 142 17.89 8.17 4.42
C LYS A 142 17.43 7.67 3.06
N GLN A 143 17.75 8.39 1.97
CA GLN A 143 17.48 7.95 0.61
C GLN A 143 18.14 6.61 0.32
N SER A 144 19.43 6.49 0.63
CA SER A 144 20.21 5.25 0.44
C SER A 144 19.58 4.06 1.18
N GLN A 145 19.17 4.26 2.44
CA GLN A 145 18.49 3.22 3.20
C GLN A 145 17.15 2.82 2.57
N MET A 146 16.33 3.78 2.15
CA MET A 146 15.06 3.47 1.49
C MET A 146 15.26 2.72 0.16
N PHE A 147 16.29 3.05 -0.61
CA PHE A 147 16.66 2.32 -1.83
C PHE A 147 17.07 0.88 -1.52
N LYS A 148 17.89 0.68 -0.47
CA LYS A 148 18.30 -0.65 -0.02
C LYS A 148 17.11 -1.51 0.38
N ASP A 149 16.19 -0.96 1.18
CA ASP A 149 14.97 -1.66 1.61
C ASP A 149 14.08 -2.02 0.41
N PHE A 150 13.93 -1.09 -0.54
CA PHE A 150 13.17 -1.31 -1.76
C PHE A 150 13.79 -2.41 -2.63
N TRP A 151 15.11 -2.40 -2.84
CA TRP A 151 15.83 -3.44 -3.57
C TRP A 151 15.67 -4.81 -2.92
N GLN A 152 15.81 -4.89 -1.59
CA GLN A 152 15.66 -6.15 -0.86
C GLN A 152 14.23 -6.73 -0.99
N GLN A 153 13.21 -5.88 -0.94
CA GLN A 153 11.81 -6.31 -1.15
C GLN A 153 11.59 -6.82 -2.59
N LEU A 154 12.15 -6.12 -3.58
CA LEU A 154 12.09 -6.51 -4.99
C LEU A 154 12.76 -7.86 -5.22
N GLU A 155 13.98 -8.02 -4.72
CA GLU A 155 14.74 -9.26 -4.84
C GLU A 155 14.04 -10.43 -4.16
N SER A 156 13.53 -10.23 -2.95
CA SER A 156 12.75 -11.24 -2.22
C SER A 156 11.50 -11.68 -3.01
N CYS A 157 10.76 -10.72 -3.57
CA CYS A 157 9.56 -10.97 -4.37
C CYS A 157 9.87 -11.80 -5.63
N ILE A 158 10.94 -11.45 -6.37
CA ILE A 158 11.39 -12.18 -7.56
C ILE A 158 11.87 -13.59 -7.18
N CYS A 159 12.67 -13.71 -6.12
CA CYS A 159 13.17 -15.00 -5.66
C CYS A 159 12.04 -15.94 -5.24
N LYS A 160 11.02 -15.41 -4.55
CA LYS A 160 9.83 -16.17 -4.17
C LYS A 160 9.09 -16.71 -5.40
N LEU A 161 8.78 -15.84 -6.38
CA LEU A 161 8.11 -16.28 -7.60
C LEU A 161 8.93 -17.35 -8.34
N LYS A 162 10.25 -17.15 -8.47
CA LYS A 162 11.15 -18.12 -9.08
C LYS A 162 11.06 -19.49 -8.39
N ASN A 163 11.09 -19.49 -7.05
CA ASN A 163 11.01 -20.72 -6.26
C ASN A 163 9.63 -21.39 -6.40
N ASP A 164 8.54 -20.62 -6.34
CA ASP A 164 7.17 -21.12 -6.53
C ASP A 164 7.03 -21.80 -7.90
N VAL A 165 7.51 -21.15 -8.96
CA VAL A 165 7.51 -21.71 -10.32
C VAL A 165 8.37 -22.97 -10.42
N ALA A 166 9.56 -23.00 -9.81
CA ALA A 166 10.41 -24.19 -9.79
C ALA A 166 9.72 -25.38 -9.13
N VAL A 167 9.04 -25.16 -8.00
CA VAL A 167 8.26 -26.19 -7.29
C VAL A 167 7.09 -26.68 -8.15
N ILE A 168 6.34 -25.78 -8.79
CA ILE A 168 5.21 -26.15 -9.65
C ILE A 168 5.69 -26.98 -10.86
N VAL A 169 6.77 -26.55 -11.52
CA VAL A 169 7.36 -27.26 -12.66
C VAL A 169 7.87 -28.64 -12.24
N LYS A 170 8.52 -28.75 -11.08
CA LYS A 170 8.98 -30.04 -10.54
C LYS A 170 7.80 -31.00 -10.32
N LYS A 171 6.76 -30.57 -9.61
CA LYS A 171 5.56 -31.38 -9.37
C LYS A 171 4.86 -31.77 -10.69
N LYS A 172 4.78 -30.86 -11.66
CA LYS A 172 4.20 -31.13 -12.98
C LYS A 172 4.98 -32.22 -13.72
N ARG A 173 6.31 -32.18 -13.68
CA ARG A 173 7.17 -33.19 -14.32
C ARG A 173 7.03 -34.56 -13.66
N GLU A 174 7.02 -34.61 -12.32
CA GLU A 174 6.88 -35.85 -11.55
C GLU A 174 5.56 -36.56 -11.87
N THR A 175 4.44 -35.84 -11.88
CA THR A 175 3.14 -36.43 -12.22
C THR A 175 3.06 -36.89 -13.66
N LEU A 176 3.64 -36.16 -14.62
CA LEU A 176 3.71 -36.60 -16.00
C LEU A 176 4.59 -37.85 -16.17
N ALA A 177 5.65 -38.00 -15.36
CA ALA A 177 6.48 -39.20 -15.35
C ALA A 177 5.76 -40.42 -14.76
N CYS A 178 4.95 -40.23 -13.72
CA CYS A 178 4.10 -41.28 -13.14
C CYS A 178 2.97 -41.73 -14.07
N ILE A 179 2.45 -40.85 -14.94
CA ILE A 179 1.41 -41.19 -15.93
C ILE A 179 1.97 -41.99 -17.12
N LYS A 180 3.28 -41.90 -17.39
CA LYS A 180 3.95 -42.58 -18.51
C LYS A 180 4.54 -43.95 -18.16
N LYS A 181 4.42 -44.39 -16.91
CA LYS A 181 4.79 -45.73 -16.44
C LYS A 181 3.55 -46.60 -16.34
#